data_AF-A0A953R7E0-F1
#
_entry.id   AF-A0A953R7E0-F1
#
_cell.length_a   1.000
_cell.length_b   1.000
_cell.length_c   1.000
_cell.angle_alpha   90.00
_cell.angle_beta   90.00
_cell.angle_gamma   90.00
#
_symmetry.space_group_name_H-M   'P 1'
#
loop_
_entity.id
_entity.type
_entity.pdbx_description
1 polymer ?
#
loop_
_entity_poly.entity_id
_entity_poly.type
_entity_poly.pdbx_seq_one_letter_code
_entity_poly.pdbx_strand_id
1 'polypeptide(L)' 'MWAGELENGQEIDLGASSTIGSVSGSLPGVPVTVEVHPSSVRIVTPPGPQNQWRHLVLHNDGQKQVVIVVRWSTVRR' A
#
# COMPACT_ATOMS: atom_id res chain seq x y z
N MET A 1 -6.57 -3.15 -5.91
CA MET A 1 -5.18 -3.26 -6.41
C MET A 1 -4.69 -1.86 -6.67
N TRP A 2 -3.45 -1.57 -6.27
CA TRP A 2 -2.78 -0.31 -6.59
C TRP A 2 -1.53 -0.61 -7.39
N ALA A 3 -1.23 0.26 -8.34
CA ALA A 3 0.04 0.28 -9.04
C ALA A 3 0.57 1.71 -9.10
N GLY A 4 1.84 1.88 -8.78
CA GLY A 4 2.53 3.15 -8.85
C GLY A 4 4.04 3.00 -8.74
N GLU A 5 4.72 4.12 -8.85
CA GLU A 5 6.16 4.23 -8.70
C GLU A 5 6.51 4.84 -7.34
N LEU A 6 7.62 4.40 -6.75
CA LEU A 6 8.14 4.94 -5.49
C LEU A 6 9.66 5.06 -5.60
N GLU A 7 10.17 6.26 -5.36
CA GLU A 7 11.62 6.49 -5.34
C GLU A 7 12.28 5.82 -4.13
N ASN A 8 13.60 5.72 -4.16
CA ASN A 8 14.37 5.18 -3.04
C ASN A 8 14.18 6.09 -1.81
N GLY A 9 13.78 5.51 -0.68
CA GLY A 9 13.52 6.22 0.57
C GLY A 9 12.20 6.98 0.58
N GLN A 10 11.39 6.88 -0.47
CA GLN A 10 10.08 7.53 -0.53
C GLN A 10 9.03 6.67 0.18
N GLU A 11 8.08 7.36 0.83
CA GLU A 11 6.92 6.76 1.47
C GLU A 11 5.64 7.13 0.75
N ILE A 12 4.67 6.21 0.79
CA ILE A 12 3.34 6.44 0.27
C ILE A 12 2.27 5.89 1.20
N ASP A 13 1.28 6.74 1.51
CA ASP A 13 0.08 6.33 2.22
C ASP A 13 -1.06 6.09 1.23
N LEU A 14 -1.46 4.83 1.10
CA LEU A 14 -2.59 4.39 0.28
C LEU A 14 -3.96 4.69 0.91
N GLY A 15 -3.97 5.23 2.13
CA GLY A 15 -5.15 5.72 2.84
C GLY A 15 -5.41 7.22 2.71
N ALA A 16 -4.39 7.98 2.29
CA ALA A 16 -4.54 9.40 2.05
C ALA A 16 -5.26 9.62 0.72
N SER A 17 -6.28 10.49 0.70
CA SER A 17 -7.06 10.86 -0.49
C SER A 17 -6.22 11.38 -1.67
N SER A 18 -4.93 11.66 -1.43
CA SER A 18 -3.96 12.23 -2.37
C SER A 18 -2.81 11.25 -2.64
N THR A 19 -3.11 9.98 -2.90
CA THR A 19 -2.08 9.02 -3.28
C THR A 19 -1.55 9.32 -4.68
N ILE A 20 -0.24 9.52 -4.83
CA ILE A 20 0.42 9.69 -6.13
C ILE A 20 0.47 8.31 -6.81
N GLY A 21 -0.55 7.98 -7.60
CA GLY A 21 -0.62 6.72 -8.33
C GLY A 21 -2.04 6.33 -8.77
N SER A 22 -2.15 5.40 -9.73
CA SER A 22 -3.44 4.86 -10.16
C SER A 22 -3.92 3.81 -9.17
N VAL A 23 -4.70 4.28 -8.19
CA VAL A 23 -5.40 3.43 -7.22
C VAL A 23 -6.65 2.84 -7.86
N SER A 24 -6.59 1.59 -8.34
CA SER A 24 -7.80 0.85 -8.76
C SER A 24 -8.56 0.24 -7.57
N GLY A 25 -8.68 0.98 -6.47
CA GLY A 25 -9.51 0.63 -5.32
C GLY A 25 -9.09 1.36 -4.03
N SER A 26 -10.03 2.01 -3.36
CA SER A 26 -9.78 2.54 -2.02
C SER A 26 -9.72 1.40 -1.01
N LEU A 27 -8.95 1.57 0.07
CA LEU A 27 -9.00 0.64 1.19
C LEU A 27 -10.43 0.59 1.75
N PRO A 28 -11.08 -0.58 1.82
CA PRO A 28 -12.51 -0.70 2.10
C PRO A 28 -12.87 -0.51 3.58
N GLY A 29 -11.90 -0.17 4.45
CA GLY A 29 -12.13 0.00 5.89
C GLY A 29 -12.52 -1.28 6.63
N VAL A 30 -12.25 -2.43 6.03
CA VAL A 30 -12.49 -3.77 6.60
C VAL A 30 -11.18 -4.57 6.60
N PRO A 31 -11.08 -5.67 7.38
CA PRO A 31 -9.94 -6.57 7.33
C PRO A 31 -9.55 -6.95 5.90
N VAL A 32 -8.31 -6.64 5.53
CA VAL A 32 -7.72 -6.94 4.22
C VAL A 32 -6.37 -7.61 4.40
N THR A 33 -6.10 -8.62 3.58
CA THR A 33 -4.75 -9.16 3.41
C THR A 33 -4.05 -8.34 2.35
N VAL A 34 -2.81 -7.89 2.59
CA VAL A 34 -2.02 -7.08 1.66
C VAL A 34 -0.81 -7.88 1.20
N GLU A 35 -0.59 -7.91 -0.12
CA GLU A 35 0.59 -8.42 -0.78
C GLU A 35 1.26 -7.29 -1.54
N VAL A 36 2.56 -7.11 -1.32
CA VAL A 36 3.35 -6.05 -1.95
C VAL A 36 4.44 -6.68 -2.79
N HIS A 37 4.57 -6.23 -4.03
CA HIS A 37 5.66 -6.58 -4.93
C HIS A 37 6.28 -5.32 -5.54
N PRO A 38 7.61 -5.25 -5.68
CA PRO A 38 8.63 -6.23 -5.26
C PRO A 38 8.96 -6.16 -3.75
N SER A 39 9.70 -7.16 -3.25
CA SER A 39 10.10 -7.28 -1.83
C SER A 39 11.05 -6.19 -1.32
N SER A 40 11.52 -5.29 -2.18
CA SER A 40 12.27 -4.09 -1.77
C SER A 40 11.39 -3.05 -1.10
N VAL A 41 10.06 -3.12 -1.31
CA VAL A 41 9.09 -2.25 -0.66
C VAL A 41 8.66 -2.90 0.65
N ARG A 42 8.89 -2.19 1.75
CA ARG A 42 8.47 -2.60 3.08
C ARG A 42 7.16 -1.93 3.46
N ILE A 43 6.37 -2.64 4.25
CA ILE A 43 5.18 -2.09 4.88
C ILE A 43 5.61 -1.43 6.19
N VAL A 44 5.53 -0.10 6.28
CA VAL A 44 5.82 0.63 7.52
C VAL A 44 4.60 0.60 8.43
N THR A 45 3.42 0.82 7.87
CA THR A 45 2.16 0.79 8.62
C THR A 45 1.18 -0.12 7.90
N PRO A 46 0.90 -1.33 8.43
CA PRO A 46 -0.09 -2.22 7.83
C PRO A 46 -1.52 -1.74 8.13
N PRO A 47 -2.50 -2.06 7.27
CA PRO A 47 -3.92 -1.83 7.56
C PRO A 47 -4.35 -2.77 8.67
N GLY A 48 -4.86 -2.19 9.77
CA GLY A 48 -5.27 -2.92 10.95
C GLY A 48 -6.34 -2.17 11.75
N PRO A 49 -6.83 -2.76 12.86
CA PRO A 49 -7.84 -2.12 13.70
C PRO A 49 -7.41 -0.71 14.18
N GLN A 50 -6.11 -0.55 14.46
CA GLN A 50 -5.48 0.68 14.93
C GLN A 50 -5.62 1.87 13.95
N ASN A 51 -5.75 1.59 12.66
CA ASN A 51 -5.95 2.61 11.62
C ASN A 51 -7.23 2.34 10.82
N GLN A 52 -8.17 1.60 11.42
CA GLN A 52 -9.46 1.21 10.85
C GLN A 52 -9.36 0.55 9.46
N TRP A 53 -8.24 -0.10 9.13
CA TRP A 53 -7.95 -0.61 7.79
C TRP A 53 -8.07 0.46 6.69
N ARG A 54 -7.88 1.72 7.05
CA ARG A 54 -7.96 2.87 6.14
C ARG A 54 -6.60 3.34 5.68
N HIS A 55 -5.53 3.02 6.41
CA HIS A 55 -4.18 3.45 6.10
C HIS A 55 -3.27 2.26 5.82
N LEU A 56 -2.47 2.37 4.77
CA LEU A 56 -1.41 1.43 4.44
C LEU A 56 -0.23 2.27 3.97
N VAL A 57 0.81 2.31 4.78
CA VAL A 57 2.02 3.06 4.48
C VAL A 57 3.09 2.10 4.01
N LEU A 58 3.58 2.37 2.81
CA LEU A 58 4.67 1.64 2.18
C LEU A 58 5.90 2.54 2.10
N HIS A 59 7.06 1.94 2.30
CA HIS A 59 8.36 2.59 2.19
C HIS A 59 9.24 1.75 1.26
N ASN A 60 9.84 2.39 0.26
CA ASN A 60 10.80 1.71 -0.60
C ASN A 60 12.20 1.86 -0.01
N ASP A 61 12.72 0.78 0.55
CA ASP A 61 14.07 0.72 1.14
C ASP A 61 15.12 0.24 0.11
N GLY A 62 14.69 0.02 -1.14
CA GLY A 62 15.55 -0.40 -2.24
C GLY A 62 15.82 0.72 -3.25
N GLN A 63 16.32 0.31 -4.42
CA GLN A 63 16.49 1.20 -5.57
C GLN A 63 15.14 1.76 -6.06
N LYS A 64 15.17 2.85 -6.84
CA LYS A 64 13.98 3.44 -7.45
C LYS A 64 13.18 2.36 -8.19
N GLN A 65 11.94 2.14 -7.75
CA GLN A 65 11.07 1.12 -8.31
C GLN A 65 9.91 1.77 -9.06
N VAL A 66 9.92 1.60 -10.38
CA VAL A 66 8.93 2.21 -11.28
C VAL A 66 7.60 1.45 -11.25
N VAL A 67 7.61 0.16 -10.90
CA VAL A 67 6.42 -0.67 -10.85
C VAL A 67 6.34 -1.37 -9.50
N ILE A 68 5.50 -0.82 -8.63
CA ILE A 68 5.10 -1.43 -7.36
C ILE A 68 3.66 -1.84 -7.51
N VAL A 69 3.40 -3.12 -7.27
CA VAL A 69 2.07 -3.70 -7.32
C VAL A 69 1.67 -4.06 -5.90
N VAL A 70 0.61 -3.42 -5.44
CA VAL A 70 0.02 -3.72 -4.14
C VAL A 70 -1.33 -4.35 -4.38
N ARG A 71 -1.44 -5.60 -3.95
CA ARG A 71 -2.69 -6.35 -4.01
C ARG A 71 -3.25 -6.40 -2.61
N TRP A 72 -4.55 -6.17 -2.49
CA TRP A 72 -5.24 -6.44 -1.25
C TRP A 72 -6.59 -7.09 -1.54
N SER A 73 -6.96 -7.98 -0.64
CA SER A 73 -8.21 -8.73 -0.70
C SER A 73 -8.90 -8.67 0.65
N THR A 74 -10.20 -8.37 0.65
CA THR A 74 -11.01 -8.36 1.87
C THR A 74 -11.07 -9.76 2.45
N VAL A 75 -10.71 -9.90 3.72
CA VAL A 75 -10.93 -11.12 4.49
C VAL A 75 -12.41 -11.13 4.87
N ARG A 76 -13.25 -11.69 3.99
CA ARG A 76 -14.65 -11.96 4.33
C ARG A 76 -14.64 -13.13 5.32
N ARG A 77 -15.19 -12.88 6.51
CA ARG A 77 -15.41 -13.91 7.53
C ARG A 77 -16.74 -14.61 7.28
#